data_AF-A0A0G0MS37-F1
#
_entry.id   AF-A0A0G0MS37-F1
#
_cell.length_a   1.000
_cell.length_b   1.000
_cell.length_c   1.000
_cell.angle_alpha   90.00
_cell.angle_beta   90.00
_cell.angle_gamma   90.00
#
_symmetry.space_group_name_H-M   'P 1'
#
loop_
_entity.id
_entity.type
_entity.pdbx_description
1 polymer ?
#
loop_
_entity_poly.entity_id
_entity_poly.type
_entity_poly.pdbx_seq_one_letter_code
_entity_poly.pdbx_strand_id
1 'polypeptide(L)'
;MQRGVLKLNLIELKELLNVFDVNVHSDMHLSDKLLAGLRSGMDPVGIEVSEDELETLSDELGGPQSSDTTEMKGVREKISLLMSQFRNTFGV
;
A
#
# COMPACT_ATOMS: atom_id res chain seq x y z
N MET A 1 12.20 -12.96 1.11
CA MET A 1 11.27 -12.29 0.19
C MET A 1 9.86 -12.79 0.49
N GLN A 2 9.19 -12.17 1.46
CA GLN A 2 7.79 -12.45 1.75
C GLN A 2 6.89 -11.64 0.83
N ARG A 3 5.70 -12.16 0.54
CA ARG A 3 4.67 -11.49 -0.27
C ARG A 3 3.33 -11.58 0.45
N GLY A 4 2.54 -10.54 0.29
CA GLY A 4 1.22 -10.42 0.89
C GLY A 4 0.27 -9.64 -0.01
N VAL A 5 -1.00 -9.59 0.38
CA VAL A 5 -2.03 -8.88 -0.38
C VAL A 5 -2.51 -7.69 0.42
N LEU A 6 -2.18 -6.48 -0.03
CA LEU A 6 -2.71 -5.24 0.49
C LEU A 6 -4.14 -5.04 -0.06
N LYS A 7 -5.14 -5.01 0.83
CA LYS A 7 -6.55 -4.89 0.47
C LYS A 7 -7.04 -3.45 0.70
N LEU A 8 -7.16 -2.68 -0.38
CA LEU A 8 -7.64 -1.30 -0.33
C LEU A 8 -9.01 -1.19 -0.98
N ASN A 9 -9.87 -0.32 -0.46
CA ASN A 9 -11.04 0.11 -1.22
C ASN A 9 -10.62 1.11 -2.31
N LEU A 10 -11.52 1.42 -3.25
CA LEU A 10 -11.18 2.31 -4.37
C LEU A 10 -10.84 3.75 -3.93
N ILE A 11 -11.37 4.22 -2.82
CA ILE A 11 -11.10 5.58 -2.32
C ILE A 11 -9.72 5.62 -1.68
N GLU A 12 -9.41 4.64 -0.83
CA GLU A 12 -8.09 4.42 -0.24
C GLU A 12 -6.99 4.28 -1.30
N LEU A 13 -7.26 3.53 -2.38
CA LEU A 13 -6.30 3.40 -3.49
C LEU A 13 -6.05 4.74 -4.20
N LYS A 14 -7.09 5.54 -4.41
CA LYS A 14 -6.94 6.87 -5.00
C LYS A 14 -6.16 7.81 -4.10
N GLU A 15 -6.46 7.80 -2.81
CA GLU A 15 -5.74 8.59 -1.82
C GLU A 15 -4.27 8.17 -1.74
N LEU A 16 -3.99 6.87 -1.78
CA LEU A 16 -2.62 6.36 -1.85
C LEU A 16 -1.89 6.89 -3.09
N LEU A 17 -2.53 6.84 -4.26
CA LEU A 17 -1.96 7.35 -5.52
C LEU A 17 -1.83 8.88 -5.56
N ASN A 18 -2.53 9.62 -4.70
CA ASN A 18 -2.34 11.07 -4.57
C ASN A 18 -1.04 11.43 -3.83
N VAL A 19 -0.56 10.54 -2.96
CA VAL A 19 0.67 10.75 -2.17
C VAL A 19 1.85 10.01 -2.78
N PHE A 20 1.63 8.79 -3.25
CA PHE A 20 2.65 7.96 -3.88
C PHE A 20 2.79 8.32 -5.37
N ASP A 21 3.88 8.98 -5.74
CA ASP A 21 4.17 9.31 -7.14
C ASP A 21 4.69 8.08 -7.89
N VAL A 22 3.81 7.44 -8.64
CA VAL A 22 4.11 6.27 -9.49
C VAL A 22 5.15 6.57 -10.58
N ASN A 23 5.39 7.84 -10.94
CA ASN A 23 6.41 8.20 -11.93
C ASN A 23 7.82 8.16 -11.33
N VAL A 24 7.95 8.52 -10.05
CA VAL A 24 9.22 8.46 -9.30
C VAL A 24 9.65 7.00 -9.11
N HIS A 25 8.68 6.12 -8.85
CA HIS A 25 8.89 4.67 -8.65
C HIS A 25 8.51 3.84 -9.88
N SER A 26 8.75 4.38 -11.09
CA SER A 26 8.35 3.74 -12.35
C SER A 26 9.10 2.43 -12.64
N ASP A 27 10.28 2.24 -12.05
CA ASP A 27 11.04 0.98 -12.14
C ASP A 27 10.50 -0.12 -11.22
N MET A 28 9.57 0.20 -10.30
CA MET A 28 8.94 -0.76 -9.41
C MET A 28 7.68 -1.36 -10.02
N HIS A 29 7.57 -2.69 -9.97
CA HIS A 29 6.35 -3.41 -10.36
C HIS A 29 5.12 -2.97 -9.54
N LEU A 30 5.32 -2.41 -8.35
CA LEU A 30 4.28 -1.86 -7.50
C LEU A 30 3.42 -0.82 -8.22
N SER A 31 4.04 0.10 -8.97
CA SER A 31 3.36 1.18 -9.67
C SER A 31 2.34 0.64 -10.69
N ASP A 32 2.75 -0.36 -11.46
CA ASP A 32 1.86 -1.04 -12.41
C ASP A 32 0.71 -1.75 -11.71
N LYS A 33 0.96 -2.41 -10.56
CA LYS A 33 -0.08 -3.10 -9.81
C LYS A 33 -1.12 -2.14 -9.21
N LEU A 34 -0.68 -0.99 -8.69
CA LEU A 34 -1.56 0.05 -8.15
C LEU A 34 -2.45 0.62 -9.27
N LEU A 35 -1.87 0.95 -10.43
CA LEU A 35 -2.60 1.45 -11.58
C LEU A 35 -3.55 0.39 -12.17
N ALA A 36 -3.13 -0.88 -12.23
CA ALA A 36 -3.98 -1.99 -12.66
C ALA A 36 -5.16 -2.18 -11.70
N GLY A 37 -4.92 -2.10 -10.40
CA GLY A 37 -5.95 -2.14 -9.37
C GLY A 37 -7.00 -1.05 -9.56
N LEU A 38 -6.55 0.19 -9.79
CA LEU A 38 -7.43 1.33 -10.04
C LEU A 38 -8.25 1.15 -11.33
N ARG A 39 -7.63 0.68 -12.42
CA ARG A 39 -8.28 0.44 -13.71
C ARG A 39 -9.27 -0.73 -13.68
N SER A 40 -9.07 -1.71 -12.80
CA SER A 40 -9.93 -2.88 -12.70
C SER A 40 -11.37 -2.53 -12.26
N GLY A 41 -11.54 -1.44 -11.52
CA GLY A 41 -12.83 -1.04 -10.94
C GLY A 41 -13.36 -1.99 -9.86
N MET A 42 -12.57 -2.97 -9.41
CA MET A 42 -12.94 -3.86 -8.31
C MET A 42 -12.88 -3.13 -6.97
N ASP A 43 -13.79 -3.46 -6.05
CA ASP A 43 -13.80 -2.93 -4.68
C ASP A 43 -14.25 -4.04 -3.69
N PRO A 44 -13.35 -4.54 -2.81
CA PRO A 44 -11.99 -4.09 -2.57
C PRO A 44 -10.98 -4.54 -3.64
N VAL A 45 -9.96 -3.71 -3.87
CA VAL A 45 -8.78 -4.00 -4.69
C VAL A 45 -7.76 -4.77 -3.85
N GLY A 46 -7.33 -5.94 -4.33
CA GLY A 46 -6.20 -6.68 -3.78
C GLY A 46 -4.92 -6.44 -4.58
N ILE A 47 -3.88 -5.92 -3.93
CA ILE A 47 -2.58 -5.64 -4.55
C ILE A 47 -1.53 -6.57 -3.94
N GLU A 48 -0.91 -7.42 -4.75
CA GLU A 48 0.20 -8.26 -4.30
C GLU A 48 1.44 -7.39 -4.09
N VAL A 49 1.92 -7.31 -2.86
CA VAL A 49 3.09 -6.53 -2.47
C VAL A 49 4.15 -7.43 -1.85
N SER A 50 5.41 -7.22 -2.21
CA SER A 50 6.54 -7.75 -1.46
C SER A 50 6.80 -6.93 -0.20
N GLU A 51 7.62 -7.48 0.70
CA GLU A 51 8.12 -6.75 1.86
C GLU A 51 8.83 -5.44 1.46
N ASP A 52 9.70 -5.47 0.45
CA ASP A 52 10.43 -4.28 -0.04
C ASP A 52 9.47 -3.22 -0.63
N GLU A 53 8.45 -3.66 -1.38
CA GLU A 53 7.42 -2.76 -1.93
C GLU A 53 6.60 -2.11 -0.81
N LEU A 54 6.30 -2.88 0.25
CA LEU A 54 5.55 -2.41 1.40
C LEU A 54 6.35 -1.44 2.27
N GLU A 55 7.65 -1.69 2.45
CA GLU A 55 8.57 -0.77 3.13
C GLU A 55 8.68 0.55 2.36
N THR A 56 8.85 0.49 1.04
CA THR A 56 8.86 1.67 0.17
C THR A 56 7.58 2.48 0.29
N LEU A 57 6.41 1.82 0.28
CA LEU A 57 5.14 2.50 0.54
C LEU A 57 5.13 3.20 1.89
N SER A 58 5.56 2.51 2.95
CA SER A 58 5.60 3.07 4.30
C SER A 58 6.52 4.29 4.39
N ASP A 59 7.67 4.26 3.74
CA ASP A 59 8.64 5.36 3.74
C ASP A 59 8.10 6.59 3.00
N GLU A 60 7.47 6.40 1.84
CA GLU A 60 6.86 7.49 1.06
C GLU A 60 5.67 8.11 1.78
N LEU A 61 4.83 7.28 2.41
CA LEU A 61 3.70 7.73 3.22
C LEU A 61 4.19 8.47 4.48
N GLY A 62 5.37 8.13 4.99
CA GLY A 62 5.93 8.68 6.22
C GLY A 62 5.08 8.38 7.46
N GLY A 63 5.22 9.21 8.50
CA GLY A 63 4.39 9.11 9.71
C GLY A 63 2.96 9.63 9.52
N PRO A 64 2.03 9.32 10.45
CA PRO A 64 0.68 9.86 10.43
C PRO A 64 0.70 11.39 10.49
N GLN A 65 -0.09 12.04 9.63
CA GLN A 65 -0.19 13.49 9.59
C GLN A 65 -1.51 13.96 10.19
N SER A 66 -1.50 15.11 10.86
CA SER A 66 -2.70 15.72 11.44
C SER A 66 -3.80 16.03 10.41
N SER A 67 -3.40 16.18 9.14
CA SER A 67 -4.27 16.47 8.00
C SER A 67 -4.72 15.21 7.23
N ASP A 68 -4.36 14.00 7.69
CA ASP A 68 -4.74 12.77 7.01
C ASP A 68 -6.27 12.59 6.98
N THR A 69 -6.78 12.26 5.78
CA THR A 69 -8.15 11.81 5.57
C THR A 69 -8.42 10.49 6.30
N THR A 70 -9.69 10.15 6.53
CA THR A 70 -10.05 8.87 7.17
C THR A 70 -9.54 7.69 6.35
N GLU A 71 -9.57 7.82 5.04
CA GLU A 71 -9.11 6.85 4.06
C GLU A 71 -7.59 6.68 4.11
N MET A 72 -6.83 7.77 4.19
CA MET A 72 -5.38 7.69 4.35
C MET A 72 -4.97 7.01 5.66
N LYS A 73 -5.70 7.26 6.75
CA LYS A 73 -5.51 6.53 8.01
C LYS A 73 -5.75 5.03 7.83
N GLY A 74 -6.82 4.66 7.12
CA GLY A 74 -7.11 3.27 6.78
C GLY A 74 -6.01 2.61 5.95
N VAL A 75 -5.44 3.32 4.96
CA VAL A 75 -4.29 2.85 4.17
C VAL A 75 -3.09 2.57 5.08
N ARG A 76 -2.71 3.52 5.94
CA ARG A 76 -1.58 3.40 6.87
C ARG A 76 -1.76 2.24 7.85
N GLU A 77 -2.95 2.07 8.40
CA GLU A 77 -3.29 0.96 9.31
C GLU A 77 -3.11 -0.39 8.61
N LYS A 78 -3.58 -0.52 7.36
CA LYS A 78 -3.49 -1.76 6.59
C LYS A 78 -2.06 -2.10 6.19
N ILE A 79 -1.27 -1.10 5.81
CA ILE A 79 0.16 -1.25 5.54
C ILE A 79 0.88 -1.70 6.81
N SER A 80 0.66 -1.01 7.94
CA SER A 80 1.27 -1.34 9.23
C SER A 80 0.91 -2.76 9.69
N LEU A 81 -0.35 -3.17 9.51
CA LEU A 81 -0.81 -4.52 9.82
C LEU A 81 -0.09 -5.56 8.96
N LEU A 82 0.02 -5.33 7.65
CA LEU A 82 0.68 -6.25 6.74
C LEU A 82 2.20 -6.35 7.02
N MET A 83 2.86 -5.23 7.34
CA MET A 83 4.26 -5.23 7.79
C MET A 83 4.43 -6.02 9.08
N SER A 84 3.53 -5.85 10.04
CA SER A 84 3.54 -6.62 11.29
C SER A 84 3.37 -8.12 11.03
N GLN A 85 2.51 -8.50 10.08
CA GLN A 85 2.34 -9.91 9.68
C GLN A 85 3.62 -10.50 9.09
N PHE A 86 4.34 -9.75 8.25
CA PHE A 86 5.61 -10.23 7.70
C PHE A 86 6.65 -10.48 8.80
N ARG A 87 6.72 -9.57 9.78
CA ARG A 87 7.62 -9.68 10.94
C ARG A 87 7.22 -10.80 11.91
N ASN A 88 5.92 -10.98 12.17
CA ASN A 88 5.42 -12.03 13.08
C ASN A 88 5.46 -13.45 12.50
N THR A 89 5.68 -13.61 11.20
CA THR A 89 5.82 -14.95 10.59
C THR A 89 7.11 -15.68 11.05
N PHE A 90 8.00 -15.02 11.80
CA PHE A 90 9.20 -15.60 12.42
C PHE A 90 9.09 -15.86 13.94
N GLY A 91 7.88 -15.81 14.51
CA GLY A 91 7.66 -15.93 15.96
C GLY A 91 7.26 -17.32 16.49
N VAL A 92 7.54 -18.43 15.79
CA VAL A 92 7.30 -19.80 16.28
C VAL A 92 8.46 -20.72 15.90
#